data_AF-A0A7W7IVS8-F1
#
_entry.id   AF-A0A7W7IVS8-F1
#
_cell.length_a   1.000
_cell.length_b   1.000
_cell.length_c   1.000
_cell.angle_alpha   90.00
_cell.angle_beta   90.00
_cell.angle_gamma   90.00
#
_symmetry.space_group_name_H-M   'P 1'
#
loop_
_entity.id
_entity.type
_entity.pdbx_description
1 polymer ?
#
loop_
_entity_poly.entity_id
_entity_poly.type
_entity_poly.pdbx_seq_one_letter_code
_entity_poly.pdbx_strand_id
1 'polypeptide(L)'
;METNLSNNQEQAILKEMASKKVTQLKSFYNHLFVYVISMIVFLLKEYTDLPLQFFPIKYINWVVMIIWSAVILGSAIDMFASYKIFGRQWEQRKLKSILEKKYKKQKWE
;
A
#
# COMPACT_ATOMS: atom_id res chain seq x y z
N MET A 1 -25.50 30.00 -0.36
CA MET A 1 -24.53 29.53 -1.39
C MET A 1 -23.43 28.63 -0.81
N GLU A 2 -23.06 28.77 0.46
CA GLU A 2 -21.95 28.02 1.08
C GLU A 2 -22.14 26.50 1.18
N THR A 3 -23.38 26.03 1.32
CA THR A 3 -23.71 24.60 1.47
C THR A 3 -23.39 23.75 0.24
N ASN A 4 -23.41 24.33 -0.96
CA ASN A 4 -23.06 23.63 -2.20
C ASN A 4 -21.54 23.61 -2.44
N LEU A 5 -20.82 24.63 -1.97
CA LEU A 5 -19.36 24.70 -2.12
C LEU A 5 -18.67 23.70 -1.19
N SER A 6 -19.11 23.62 0.08
CA SER A 6 -18.56 22.66 1.03
C SER A 6 -18.80 21.22 0.59
N ASN A 7 -20.00 20.92 0.06
CA ASN A 7 -20.35 19.59 -0.42
C ASN A 7 -19.49 19.16 -1.62
N ASN A 8 -19.21 20.08 -2.55
CA ASN A 8 -18.29 19.82 -3.67
C ASN A 8 -16.83 19.61 -3.21
N GLN A 9 -16.36 20.39 -2.23
CA GLN A 9 -15.01 20.23 -1.67
C GLN A 9 -14.84 18.90 -0.92
N GLU A 10 -15.85 18.50 -0.15
CA GLU A 10 -15.89 17.19 0.52
C GLU A 10 -15.85 16.04 -0.48
N GLN A 11 -16.65 16.10 -1.54
CA GLN A 11 -16.65 15.10 -2.60
C GLN A 11 -15.31 15.02 -3.35
N ALA A 12 -14.66 16.16 -3.61
CA ALA A 12 -13.34 16.19 -4.24
C ALA A 12 -12.26 15.54 -3.35
N ILE A 13 -12.28 15.82 -2.04
CA ILE A 13 -11.33 15.24 -1.07
C ILE A 13 -11.57 13.74 -0.90
N LEU A 14 -12.84 13.30 -0.90
CA LEU A 14 -13.20 11.88 -0.89
C LEU A 14 -12.66 11.16 -2.13
N LYS A 15 -12.83 11.73 -3.33
CA LYS A 15 -12.27 11.19 -4.57
C LYS A 15 -10.74 11.12 -4.53
N GLU A 16 -10.07 12.16 -4.04
CA GLU A 16 -8.61 12.20 -3.93
C GLU A 16 -8.10 11.11 -2.98
N MET A 17 -8.73 10.95 -1.81
CA MET A 17 -8.37 9.91 -0.85
C MET A 17 -8.62 8.51 -1.37
N ALA A 18 -9.76 8.27 -2.02
CA ALA A 18 -10.05 6.99 -2.65
C ALA A 18 -9.02 6.66 -3.74
N SER A 19 -8.68 7.62 -4.60
CA SER A 19 -7.67 7.48 -5.65
C SER A 19 -6.26 7.21 -5.09
N LYS A 20 -5.86 7.92 -4.01
CA LYS A 20 -4.60 7.66 -3.31
C LYS A 20 -4.55 6.26 -2.73
N LYS A 21 -5.62 5.80 -2.08
CA LYS A 21 -5.72 4.43 -1.55
C LYS A 21 -5.57 3.39 -2.67
N VAL A 22 -6.28 3.55 -3.78
CA VAL A 22 -6.18 2.65 -4.95
C VAL A 22 -4.76 2.64 -5.52
N THR A 23 -4.12 3.81 -5.62
CA THR A 23 -2.74 3.93 -6.13
C THR A 23 -1.73 3.23 -5.21
N GLN A 24 -1.86 3.42 -3.89
CA GLN A 24 -1.03 2.71 -2.90
C GLN A 24 -1.25 1.20 -2.98
N LEU A 25 -2.51 0.77 -3.10
CA LEU A 25 -2.87 -0.62 -3.23
C LEU A 25 -2.26 -1.24 -4.50
N LYS A 26 -2.34 -0.53 -5.63
CA LYS A 26 -1.75 -0.96 -6.90
C LYS A 26 -0.23 -1.11 -6.80
N SER A 27 0.45 -0.18 -6.12
CA SER A 27 1.89 -0.26 -5.87
C SER A 27 2.23 -1.48 -5.01
N PHE A 28 1.47 -1.72 -3.94
CA PHE A 28 1.65 -2.89 -3.08
C PHE A 28 1.49 -4.21 -3.85
N TYR A 29 0.42 -4.35 -4.66
CA TYR A 29 0.20 -5.54 -5.48
C TYR A 29 1.33 -5.77 -6.49
N ASN A 30 1.90 -4.70 -7.05
CA ASN A 30 3.05 -4.83 -7.94
C ASN A 30 4.28 -5.43 -7.22
N HIS A 31 4.58 -4.93 -6.01
CA HIS A 31 5.68 -5.48 -5.20
C HIS A 31 5.43 -6.92 -4.79
N LEU A 32 4.19 -7.25 -4.38
CA LEU A 32 3.79 -8.61 -4.06
C LEU A 32 3.94 -9.54 -5.28
N PHE A 33 3.55 -9.09 -6.47
CA PHE A 33 3.65 -9.86 -7.70
C PHE A 33 5.11 -10.18 -8.05
N VAL A 34 6.00 -9.18 -8.00
CA VAL A 34 7.44 -9.40 -8.22
C VAL A 34 8.03 -10.34 -7.15
N TYR A 35 7.59 -10.22 -5.90
CA TYR A 35 8.01 -11.12 -4.82
C TYR A 35 7.59 -12.58 -5.10
N VAL A 36 6.34 -12.82 -5.51
CA VAL A 36 5.85 -14.17 -5.83
C VAL A 36 6.66 -14.78 -6.98
N ILE A 37 6.94 -14.02 -8.03
CA ILE A 37 7.80 -14.49 -9.14
C ILE A 37 9.19 -14.84 -8.62
N SER A 38 9.78 -13.97 -7.79
CA SER A 38 11.10 -14.21 -7.19
C SER A 38 11.11 -15.46 -6.32
N MET A 39 10.01 -15.74 -5.62
CA MET A 39 9.83 -16.93 -4.78
C MET A 39 9.76 -18.21 -5.61
N ILE A 40 9.05 -18.18 -6.74
CA ILE A 40 9.01 -19.30 -7.69
C ILE A 40 10.41 -19.55 -8.29
N VAL A 41 11.11 -18.50 -8.71
CA VAL A 41 12.48 -18.61 -9.25
C VAL A 41 13.45 -19.16 -8.20
N PHE A 42 13.33 -18.74 -6.95
CA PHE A 42 14.13 -19.27 -5.85
C PHE A 42 13.86 -20.76 -5.61
N LEU A 43 12.60 -21.18 -5.58
CA LEU A 43 12.24 -22.59 -5.45
C LEU A 43 12.77 -23.41 -6.62
N LEU A 44 12.65 -22.91 -7.86
CA LEU A 44 13.22 -23.59 -9.02
C LEU A 44 14.73 -23.76 -8.88
N LYS A 45 15.47 -22.72 -8.46
CA LYS A 45 16.91 -22.82 -8.19
C LYS A 45 17.26 -23.85 -7.13
N GLU A 46 16.44 -23.99 -6.08
CA GLU A 46 16.73 -24.89 -4.96
C GLU A 46 16.37 -26.35 -5.28
N TYR A 47 15.27 -26.58 -6.01
CA TYR A 47 14.76 -27.91 -6.33
C TYR A 47 15.25 -28.46 -7.68
N THR A 48 15.92 -27.63 -8.49
CA THR A 48 16.54 -28.07 -9.74
C THR A 48 18.00 -27.67 -9.73
N ASP A 49 18.90 -28.54 -10.20
CA ASP A 49 20.34 -28.25 -10.38
C ASP A 49 20.60 -27.27 -11.54
N LEU A 50 19.69 -26.31 -11.77
CA LEU A 50 19.90 -25.27 -12.75
C LEU A 50 21.07 -24.38 -12.29
N PRO A 51 22.06 -24.11 -13.15
CA PRO A 51 23.17 -23.22 -12.84
C PRO A 51 22.71 -21.75 -12.89
N LEU A 52 21.72 -21.36 -12.08
CA LEU A 52 21.23 -19.99 -11.95
C LEU A 52 22.16 -19.17 -11.03
N GLN A 53 23.44 -19.13 -11.37
CA GLN A 53 24.49 -18.43 -10.62
C GLN A 53 24.72 -16.98 -11.10
N PHE A 54 23.81 -16.44 -11.91
CA PHE A 54 23.93 -15.08 -12.42
C PHE A 54 23.50 -14.04 -11.37
N PHE A 55 24.12 -12.85 -11.44
CA PHE A 55 23.71 -11.70 -10.64
C PHE A 55 22.33 -11.22 -11.10
N PRO A 56 21.38 -10.91 -10.20
CA PRO A 56 21.44 -10.90 -8.73
C PRO A 56 21.01 -12.23 -8.04
N ILE A 57 20.61 -13.26 -8.79
CA ILE A 57 20.04 -14.51 -8.27
C ILE A 57 20.99 -15.26 -7.33
N LYS A 58 22.30 -15.17 -7.56
CA LYS A 58 23.33 -15.74 -6.67
C LYS A 58 23.23 -15.28 -5.20
N TYR A 59 22.70 -14.08 -4.95
CA TYR A 59 22.57 -13.52 -3.61
C TYR A 59 21.25 -13.85 -2.93
N ILE A 60 20.32 -14.49 -3.64
CA ILE A 60 19.03 -14.92 -3.09
C ILE A 60 19.26 -16.20 -2.29
N ASN A 61 19.32 -16.03 -0.97
CA ASN A 61 19.45 -17.10 0.02
C ASN A 61 18.20 -17.17 0.91
N TRP A 62 18.05 -18.26 1.66
CA TRP A 62 16.95 -18.45 2.62
C TRP A 62 16.75 -17.25 3.57
N VAL A 63 17.85 -16.64 4.05
CA VAL A 63 17.79 -15.45 4.93
C VAL A 63 17.12 -14.26 4.21
N VAL A 64 17.50 -14.00 2.97
CA VAL A 64 16.90 -12.91 2.16
C VAL A 64 15.41 -13.21 1.95
N MET A 65 15.07 -14.46 1.61
CA MET A 65 13.68 -14.87 1.41
C MET A 65 12.82 -14.72 2.68
N ILE A 66 13.36 -15.06 3.85
CA ILE A 66 12.68 -14.90 5.15
C ILE A 66 12.44 -13.41 5.46
N ILE A 67 13.47 -12.57 5.31
CA ILE A 67 13.35 -11.13 5.58
C ILE A 67 12.29 -10.51 4.65
N TRP A 68 12.36 -10.82 3.35
CA TRP A 68 11.39 -10.32 2.38
C TRP A 68 9.98 -10.86 2.66
N SER A 69 9.84 -12.13 3.05
CA SER A 69 8.55 -12.69 3.47
C SER A 69 7.98 -11.96 4.67
N ALA A 70 8.80 -11.60 5.66
CA ALA A 70 8.36 -10.87 6.85
C ALA A 70 7.90 -9.44 6.51
N VAL A 71 8.60 -8.74 5.60
CA VAL A 71 8.22 -7.40 5.13
C VAL A 71 6.88 -7.44 4.38
N ILE A 72 6.69 -8.43 3.51
CA ILE A 72 5.43 -8.63 2.78
C ILE A 72 4.31 -9.00 3.74
N LEU A 73 4.56 -9.87 4.72
CA LEU A 73 3.57 -10.27 5.71
C LEU A 73 3.13 -9.08 6.57
N GLY A 74 4.07 -8.25 7.04
CA GLY A 74 3.75 -7.02 7.77
C GLY A 74 2.93 -6.04 6.93
N SER A 75 3.28 -5.89 5.65
CA SER A 75 2.53 -5.04 4.71
C SER A 75 1.12 -5.58 4.45
N ALA A 76 0.95 -6.91 4.34
CA ALA A 76 -0.34 -7.55 4.19
C ALA A 76 -1.21 -7.37 5.46
N ILE A 77 -0.61 -7.49 6.64
CA ILE A 77 -1.27 -7.25 7.92
C ILE A 77 -1.74 -5.79 8.01
N ASP A 78 -0.90 -4.82 7.66
CA ASP A 78 -1.28 -3.39 7.67
C ASP A 78 -2.45 -3.11 6.71
N MET A 79 -2.40 -3.70 5.51
CA MET A 79 -3.46 -3.57 4.52
C MET A 79 -4.78 -4.19 5.01
N PHE A 80 -4.70 -5.37 5.62
CA PHE A 80 -5.86 -6.07 6.18
C PHE A 80 -6.42 -5.37 7.42
N ALA A 81 -5.56 -4.79 8.26
CA ALA A 81 -5.96 -3.95 9.39
C ALA A 81 -6.67 -2.68 8.90
N SER A 82 -6.14 -2.03 7.87
CA SER A 82 -6.79 -0.88 7.24
C SER A 82 -8.19 -1.22 6.69
N TYR A 83 -8.34 -2.40 6.09
CA TYR A 83 -9.60 -2.86 5.52
C TYR A 83 -10.62 -3.36 6.58
N LYS A 84 -10.19 -4.18 7.53
CA LYS A 84 -11.07 -4.88 8.50
C LYS A 84 -11.22 -4.16 9.84
N ILE A 85 -10.15 -3.54 10.35
CA ILE A 85 -10.11 -3.00 11.72
C ILE A 85 -10.51 -1.52 11.73
N PHE A 86 -10.09 -0.74 10.73
CA PHE A 86 -10.30 0.71 10.77
C PHE A 86 -11.66 1.16 10.21
N GLY A 87 -12.26 0.45 9.26
CA GLY A 87 -13.65 0.62 8.82
C GLY A 87 -14.10 2.07 8.49
N ARG A 88 -15.41 2.28 8.34
CA ARG A 88 -15.98 3.61 8.03
C ARG A 88 -15.68 4.67 9.09
N GLN A 89 -15.55 4.28 10.37
CA GLN A 89 -15.34 5.24 11.45
C GLN A 89 -13.95 5.89 11.41
N TRP A 90 -12.91 5.14 11.01
CA TRP A 90 -11.59 5.73 10.81
C TRP A 90 -11.56 6.61 9.57
N GLU A 91 -12.23 6.19 8.48
CA GLU A 91 -12.32 7.01 7.26
C GLU A 91 -13.00 8.36 7.53
N GLN A 92 -14.10 8.36 8.30
CA GLN A 92 -14.76 9.59 8.71
C GLN A 92 -13.87 10.48 9.59
N ARG A 93 -13.13 9.91 10.54
CA ARG A 93 -12.17 10.66 11.38
C ARG A 93 -11.04 11.26 10.55
N LYS A 94 -10.50 10.52 9.59
CA LYS A 94 -9.42 10.99 8.72
C LYS A 94 -9.90 12.10 7.79
N LEU A 95 -11.07 11.94 7.18
CA LEU A 95 -11.71 12.95 6.34
C LEU A 95 -11.90 14.26 7.12
N LYS A 96 -12.46 14.18 8.34
CA LYS A 96 -12.66 15.35 9.21
C LYS A 96 -11.34 16.06 9.50
N SER A 97 -10.28 15.30 9.81
CA SER A 97 -8.96 15.87 10.09
C SER A 97 -8.31 16.56 8.87
N ILE A 98 -8.55 16.04 7.65
CA ILE A 98 -8.01 16.60 6.42
C ILE A 98 -8.78 17.86 6.02
N LEU A 99 -10.11 17.82 6.13
CA LEU A 99 -10.97 18.99 5.93
C LEU A 99 -10.59 20.12 6.88
N GLU A 100 -10.47 19.83 8.17
CA GLU A 100 -10.11 20.83 9.19
C GLU A 100 -8.73 21.46 8.92
N LYS A 101 -7.73 20.66 8.50
CA LYS A 101 -6.43 21.19 8.09
C LYS A 101 -6.52 22.09 6.85
N LYS A 102 -7.31 21.72 5.83
CA LYS A 102 -7.51 22.55 4.62
C LYS A 102 -8.25 23.85 4.95
N TYR A 103 -9.34 23.79 5.72
CA TYR A 103 -10.08 24.98 6.16
C TYR A 103 -9.23 25.91 7.01
N LYS A 104 -8.42 25.36 7.93
CA LYS A 104 -7.49 26.17 8.72
C LYS A 104 -6.48 26.85 7.81
N LYS A 105 -5.87 26.14 6.85
CA LYS A 105 -4.91 26.71 5.90
C LYS A 105 -5.53 27.84 5.06
N GLN A 106 -6.74 27.63 4.55
CA GLN A 106 -7.46 28.61 3.73
C GLN A 106 -7.88 29.88 4.51
N LYS A 107 -7.96 29.82 5.85
CA LYS A 107 -8.24 30.99 6.70
C LYS A 107 -7.01 31.87 6.96
N TRP A 108 -5.81 31.36 6.72
CA TRP A 108 -4.54 32.07 6.91
C TRP A 108 -3.92 32.58 5.59
N GLU A 109 -4.55 32.28 4.46
CA GLU A 109 -4.28 32.85 3.13
C GLU A 109 -5.34 33.89 2.81
#